data_AF-A0A167FL88-F1
#
_entry.id   AF-A0A167FL88-F1
#
_cell.length_a   1.000
_cell.length_b   1.000
_cell.length_c   1.000
_cell.angle_alpha   90.00
_cell.angle_beta   90.00
_cell.angle_gamma   90.00
#
_symmetry.space_group_name_H-M   'P 1'
#
loop_
_entity.id
_entity.type
_entity.pdbx_description
1 polymer ?
#
loop_
_entity_poly.entity_id
_entity_poly.type
_entity_poly.pdbx_seq_one_letter_code
_entity_poly.pdbx_strand_id
1 'polypeptide(L)' 'MQNRRFYIVEEFIDGDFVKCLHNASATPPPTLSPEDMEKALFLVFLQHVIYENATGHMAVISNLQGAGMLLTDPQILTHP' A
#
# COMPACT_ATOMS: atom_id res chain seq x y z
N MET A 1 -17.32 33.90 -2.48
CA MET A 1 -16.07 33.24 -2.93
C MET A 1 -16.46 31.94 -3.59
N GLN A 2 -16.04 31.69 -4.82
CA GLN A 2 -16.40 30.46 -5.56
C GLN A 2 -15.54 29.31 -5.02
N ASN A 3 -16.16 28.27 -4.45
CA ASN A 3 -15.46 27.14 -3.85
C ASN A 3 -14.96 26.20 -4.95
N ARG A 4 -13.74 26.42 -5.44
CA ARG A 4 -13.10 25.56 -6.45
C ARG A 4 -12.48 24.35 -5.77
N ARG A 5 -12.86 23.16 -6.22
CA ARG A 5 -12.31 21.88 -5.75
C ARG A 5 -11.47 21.24 -6.85
N PHE A 6 -10.37 20.62 -6.44
CA PHE A 6 -9.49 19.86 -7.30
C PHE A 6 -9.54 18.39 -6.89
N TYR A 7 -9.41 17.51 -7.88
CA TYR A 7 -9.53 16.07 -7.70
C TYR A 7 -8.42 15.39 -8.50
N ILE A 8 -7.95 14.26 -7.99
CA ILE A 8 -7.14 13.30 -8.74
C ILE A 8 -8.10 12.17 -9.15
N VAL A 9 -7.99 11.73 -10.39
CA VAL A 9 -8.81 10.64 -10.94
C VAL A 9 -7.86 9.56 -11.43
N GLU A 10 -8.22 8.31 -11.14
CA GLU A 10 -7.48 7.11 -11.50
C GLU A 10 -8.45 6.06 -12.07
N GLU A 11 -7.90 4.98 -12.64
CA GLU A 11 -8.71 3.89 -13.18
C GLU A 11 -9.46 3.15 -12.05
N PHE A 12 -10.71 2.78 -12.31
CA PHE A 12 -11.47 1.96 -11.37
C PHE A 12 -10.92 0.54 -11.36
N ILE A 13 -10.60 0.04 -10.16
CA ILE A 13 -10.15 -1.34 -9.97
C ILE A 13 -11.36 -2.20 -9.59
N ASP A 14 -11.71 -3.17 -10.44
CA ASP A 14 -12.77 -4.14 -10.15
C ASP A 14 -12.33 -5.14 -9.05
N GLY A 15 -13.26 -5.49 -8.16
CA GLY A 15 -13.08 -6.49 -7.10
C GLY A 15 -13.11 -5.91 -5.69
N ASP A 16 -12.90 -6.78 -4.70
CA ASP A 16 -12.90 -6.38 -3.29
C ASP A 16 -11.63 -5.60 -2.95
N PHE A 17 -11.81 -4.35 -2.53
CA PHE A 17 -10.71 -3.49 -2.14
C PHE A 17 -10.21 -3.86 -0.74
N VAL A 18 -8.95 -4.31 -0.67
CA VAL A 18 -8.31 -4.80 0.55
C VAL A 18 -7.13 -3.90 0.91
N LYS A 19 -7.09 -3.51 2.19
CA LYS A 19 -5.93 -2.82 2.77
C LYS A 19 -4.97 -3.85 3.36
N CYS A 20 -3.97 -4.25 2.57
CA CYS A 20 -3.00 -5.26 2.97
C CYS A 20 -2.03 -4.74 4.04
N LEU A 21 -1.59 -3.48 3.95
CA LEU A 21 -0.68 -2.86 4.92
C LEU A 21 -1.09 -1.44 5.28
N HIS A 22 -0.88 -1.09 6.55
CA HIS A 22 -1.08 0.27 7.05
C HIS A 22 0.20 1.10 6.88
N ASN A 23 0.07 2.42 6.78
CA ASN A 23 1.24 3.32 6.77
C ASN A 23 1.96 3.41 8.14
N ALA A 24 1.34 2.91 9.21
CA ALA A 24 1.84 3.03 10.58
C ALA A 24 2.35 1.69 11.13
N SER A 25 2.28 0.62 10.33
CA SER A 25 2.68 -0.72 10.74
C SER A 25 2.99 -1.58 9.52
N ALA A 26 4.14 -2.24 9.56
CA ALA A 26 4.52 -3.28 8.59
C ALA A 26 3.87 -4.64 8.90
N THR A 27 3.01 -4.74 9.92
CA THR A 27 2.27 -5.96 10.24
C THR A 27 0.94 -5.99 9.50
N PRO A 28 0.62 -7.06 8.75
CA PRO A 28 -0.69 -7.25 8.13
C PRO A 28 -1.83 -7.23 9.15
N PRO A 29 -3.02 -6.70 8.81
CA PRO A 29 -4.19 -6.80 9.68
C PRO A 29 -4.55 -8.26 9.98
N PRO A 30 -4.83 -8.63 11.24
CA PRO A 30 -5.15 -10.02 11.60
C PRO A 30 -6.53 -10.47 11.08
N THR A 31 -7.34 -9.56 10.57
CA THR A 31 -8.70 -9.79 10.06
C THR A 31 -8.73 -10.13 8.56
N LEU A 32 -7.58 -10.19 7.89
CA LEU A 32 -7.52 -10.55 6.48
C LEU A 32 -7.97 -12.01 6.28
N SER A 33 -8.55 -12.27 5.10
CA SER A 33 -8.78 -13.64 4.64
C SER A 33 -7.43 -14.39 4.51
N PRO A 34 -7.40 -15.73 4.52
CA PRO A 34 -6.15 -16.46 4.33
C PRO A 34 -5.42 -16.11 3.02
N GLU A 35 -6.17 -15.88 1.94
CA GLU A 35 -5.61 -15.47 0.64
C GLU A 35 -5.02 -14.05 0.68
N ASP A 36 -5.75 -13.10 1.25
CA ASP A 36 -5.27 -11.73 1.41
C ASP A 36 -4.08 -11.64 2.37
N MET A 37 -4.03 -12.52 3.37
CA MET A 37 -2.91 -12.61 4.31
C MET A 37 -1.63 -13.06 3.59
N GLU A 38 -1.72 -14.05 2.70
CA GLU A 38 -0.58 -14.48 1.89
C GLU A 38 -0.05 -13.33 1.01
N LYS A 39 -0.97 -12.62 0.33
CA LYS A 39 -0.63 -11.41 -0.43
C LYS A 39 0.00 -10.35 0.46
N ALA A 40 -0.56 -10.08 1.64
CA ALA A 40 -0.03 -9.08 2.55
C ALA A 40 1.38 -9.42 3.03
N LEU A 41 1.65 -10.68 3.38
CA LEU A 41 2.99 -11.14 3.77
C LEU A 41 4.00 -10.98 2.63
N PHE A 42 3.62 -11.32 1.39
CA PHE A 42 4.46 -11.06 0.23
C PHE A 42 4.76 -9.56 0.06
N LEU A 43 3.76 -8.70 0.26
CA LEU A 43 3.92 -7.25 0.17
C LEU A 43 4.81 -6.67 1.29
N VAL A 44 4.78 -7.23 2.50
CA VAL A 44 5.72 -6.88 3.59
C VAL A 44 7.14 -7.23 3.20
N PHE A 45 7.34 -8.45 2.70
CA PHE A 45 8.64 -8.87 2.20
C PHE A 45 9.15 -7.94 1.08
N LEU A 46 8.29 -7.62 0.10
CA LEU A 46 8.64 -6.74 -1.01
C LEU A 46 8.96 -5.32 -0.53
N GLN A 47 8.18 -4.76 0.41
CA GLN A 47 8.47 -3.47 1.04
C GLN A 47 9.88 -3.44 1.62
N HIS A 48 10.27 -4.49 2.37
CA HIS A 48 11.60 -4.60 2.95
C HIS A 48 12.70 -4.69 1.86
N VAL A 49 12.50 -5.52 0.84
CA VAL A 49 13.44 -5.62 -0.29
C VAL A 49 13.63 -4.28 -1.01
N ILE A 50 12.55 -3.54 -1.23
CA ILE A 50 12.61 -2.20 -1.85
C ILE A 50 13.40 -1.24 -0.96
N TYR A 51 13.11 -1.21 0.35
CA TYR A 51 13.82 -0.38 1.31
C TYR A 51 15.33 -0.64 1.27
N GLU A 52 15.74 -1.91 1.40
CA GLU A 52 17.14 -2.34 1.41
C GLU A 52 17.84 -2.07 0.08
N ASN A 53 17.28 -2.59 -1.03
CA ASN A 53 18.02 -2.71 -2.28
C ASN A 53 17.75 -1.59 -3.28
N ALA A 54 16.53 -1.07 -3.34
CA ALA A 54 16.13 -0.07 -4.33
C ALA A 54 16.32 1.35 -3.80
N THR A 55 16.05 1.58 -2.52
CA THR A 55 16.16 2.92 -1.92
C THR A 55 17.45 3.13 -1.13
N GLY A 56 18.18 2.07 -0.77
CA GLY A 56 19.37 2.17 0.07
C GLY A 56 19.04 2.74 1.45
N HIS A 57 17.97 2.27 2.07
CA HIS A 57 17.43 2.71 3.35
C HIS A 57 16.87 4.14 3.39
N MET A 58 16.62 4.76 2.23
CA MET A 58 16.18 6.16 2.16
C MET A 58 14.66 6.33 2.17
N ALA A 59 13.91 5.29 1.78
CA ALA A 59 12.46 5.38 1.70
C ALA A 59 11.75 4.03 1.88
N VAL A 60 10.63 4.05 2.59
CA VAL A 60 9.72 2.91 2.74
C VAL A 60 8.45 3.19 1.94
N ILE A 61 8.05 2.26 1.07
CA ILE A 61 6.74 2.27 0.42
C ILE A 61 5.73 1.56 1.31
N SER A 62 4.70 2.26 1.75
CA SER A 62 3.71 1.81 2.74
C SER A 62 2.27 2.04 2.23
N ASN A 63 1.27 1.78 3.08
CA ASN A 63 -0.15 1.90 2.73
C ASN A 63 -0.56 1.06 1.51
N LEU A 64 -0.06 -0.17 1.42
CA LEU A 64 -0.31 -1.03 0.26
C LEU A 64 -1.75 -1.58 0.30
N GLN A 65 -2.57 -1.14 -0.65
CA GLN A 65 -4.00 -1.45 -0.73
C GLN A 65 -4.50 -1.48 -2.18
N GLY A 66 -5.56 -2.21 -2.45
CA GLY A 66 -6.14 -2.37 -3.80
C GLY A 66 -6.96 -3.64 -3.95
N ALA A 67 -7.24 -4.07 -5.17
CA ALA A 67 -8.00 -5.29 -5.45
C ALA A 67 -7.27 -6.17 -6.48
N GLY A 68 -7.41 -7.49 -6.35
CA GLY A 68 -6.72 -8.46 -7.21
C GLY A 68 -5.21 -8.26 -7.20
N MET A 69 -4.60 -8.04 -8.37
CA MET A 69 -3.15 -7.78 -8.52
C MET A 69 -2.78 -6.30 -8.60
N LEU A 70 -3.77 -5.39 -8.54
CA LEU A 70 -3.54 -3.96 -8.64
C LEU A 70 -3.51 -3.32 -7.26
N LEU A 71 -2.57 -2.40 -7.07
CA LEU A 71 -2.44 -1.57 -5.87
C LEU A 71 -2.58 -0.11 -6.25
N THR A 72 -3.08 0.70 -5.33
CA THR A 72 -3.15 2.16 -5.48
C THR A 72 -2.98 2.89 -4.14
N ASP A 73 -2.87 4.21 -4.22
CA ASP A 73 -2.73 5.15 -3.11
C ASP A 73 -1.61 4.75 -2.10
N PRO A 74 -0.39 4.43 -2.58
CA PRO A 74 0.71 4.12 -1.68
C PRO A 74 1.20 5.38 -0.97
N GLN A 75 1.83 5.20 0.19
CA GLN A 75 2.50 6.28 0.90
C GLN A 75 4.00 6.03 0.99
N ILE A 76 4.80 6.99 0.55
CA ILE A 76 6.26 6.97 0.71
C ILE A 76 6.64 7.66 2.03
N LEU A 77 7.39 6.97 2.87
CA LEU A 77 7.97 7.49 4.12
C LEU A 77 9.48 7.61 3.95
N THR A 78 10.05 8.80 4.14
CA THR A 78 11.51 9.04 4.08
C THR A 78 12.16 9.21 5.45
N HIS A 79 11.33 9.21 6.51
CA HIS A 79 11.73 9.21 7.91
C HIS A 79 10.90 8.13 8.60
N PRO A 80 11.29 6.85 8.47
CA PRO A 80 10.55 5.73 9.04
C PRO A 80 10.55 5.76 10.58
#